data_AF-A0A4Q4D273-F1
#
_entry.id   AF-A0A4Q4D273-F1
#
_cell.length_a   1.000
_cell.length_b   1.000
_cell.length_c   1.000
_cell.angle_alpha   90.00
_cell.angle_beta   90.00
_cell.angle_gamma   90.00
#
_symmetry.space_group_name_H-M   'P 1'
#
loop_
_entity.id
_entity.type
_entity.pdbx_description
1 polymer ?
#
loop_
_entity_poly.entity_id
_entity_poly.type
_entity_poly.pdbx_seq_one_letter_code
_entity_poly.pdbx_strand_id
1 'polypeptide(L)'
;MADVEANRAAQRELYGEPLGDVLDRCRAVLGLNQSRLAAVLGISAPMLSQVMSAQRIKIGNPNAVRRLQTMVECVASVEGGALTIE
;
A
#
# COMPACT_ATOMS: atom_id res chain seq x y z
N MET A 1 -5.44 21.49 3.50
CA MET A 1 -6.61 20.58 3.28
C MET A 1 -6.87 20.34 1.80
N ALA A 2 -6.80 21.34 0.90
CA ALA A 2 -6.92 21.13 -0.55
C ALA A 2 -5.89 20.14 -1.13
N ASP A 3 -4.65 20.16 -0.63
CA ASP A 3 -3.58 19.30 -1.18
C ASP A 3 -3.75 17.81 -0.87
N VAL A 4 -4.35 17.45 0.27
CA VAL A 4 -4.50 16.02 0.64
C VAL A 4 -5.53 15.33 -0.24
N GLU A 5 -6.65 15.99 -0.54
CA GLU A 5 -7.67 15.42 -1.42
C GLU A 5 -7.19 15.34 -2.87
N ALA A 6 -6.48 16.38 -3.35
CA ALA A 6 -5.81 16.34 -4.64
C ALA A 6 -4.78 15.20 -4.72
N ASN A 7 -3.99 14.99 -3.66
CA ASN A 7 -3.03 13.89 -3.59
C ASN A 7 -3.71 12.52 -3.59
N ARG A 8 -4.85 12.36 -2.91
CA ARG A 8 -5.65 11.12 -2.95
C ARG A 8 -6.19 10.85 -4.35
N ALA A 9 -6.68 11.89 -5.04
CA ALA A 9 -7.12 11.78 -6.42
C ALA A 9 -5.97 11.34 -7.34
N ALA A 10 -4.79 11.97 -7.21
CA ALA A 10 -3.59 11.59 -7.96
C ALA A 10 -3.11 10.16 -7.62
N GLN A 11 -3.21 9.73 -6.35
CA GLN A 11 -2.95 8.34 -5.98
C GLN A 11 -3.91 7.39 -6.67
N ARG A 12 -5.21 7.70 -6.70
CA ARG A 12 -6.23 6.90 -7.39
C ARG A 12 -5.94 6.80 -8.89
N GLU A 13 -5.51 7.88 -9.53
CA GLU A 13 -5.12 7.85 -10.95
C GLU A 13 -3.91 6.94 -11.21
N LEU A 14 -2.92 6.94 -10.32
CA LEU A 14 -1.68 6.19 -10.48
C LEU A 14 -1.77 4.72 -10.06
N TYR A 15 -2.57 4.43 -9.03
CA TYR A 15 -2.60 3.14 -8.35
C TYR A 15 -3.99 2.46 -8.37
N GLY A 16 -5.02 3.12 -8.90
CA GLY A 16 -6.40 2.63 -8.96
C GLY A 16 -7.24 2.99 -7.74
N GLU A 17 -6.62 3.12 -6.56
CA GLU A 17 -7.26 3.55 -5.31
C GLU A 17 -6.25 4.33 -4.43
N PRO A 18 -6.70 5.13 -3.45
CA PRO A 18 -5.81 5.80 -2.50
C PRO A 18 -4.95 4.79 -1.75
N LEU A 19 -3.65 5.09 -1.62
CA LEU A 19 -2.70 4.13 -1.04
C LEU A 19 -2.97 3.86 0.45
N GLY A 20 -3.58 4.80 1.17
CA GLY A 20 -4.03 4.55 2.55
C GLY A 20 -5.00 3.36 2.63
N ASP A 21 -5.99 3.33 1.74
CA ASP A 21 -7.03 2.30 1.71
C ASP A 21 -6.44 0.94 1.34
N VAL A 22 -5.57 0.90 0.31
CA VAL A 22 -4.82 -0.30 -0.10
C VAL A 22 -4.04 -0.88 1.08
N LEU A 23 -3.24 -0.03 1.72
CA LEU A 23 -2.29 -0.44 2.74
C LEU A 23 -2.99 -0.86 4.03
N ASP A 24 -4.11 -0.23 4.39
CA ASP A 24 -4.92 -0.64 5.54
C ASP A 24 -5.63 -1.98 5.28
N ARG A 25 -6.13 -2.22 4.05
CA ARG A 25 -6.66 -3.53 3.65
C ARG A 25 -5.60 -4.63 3.77
N CYS A 26 -4.41 -4.40 3.18
CA CYS A 26 -3.30 -5.34 3.27
C CYS A 26 -2.89 -5.62 4.72
N ARG A 27 -2.84 -4.60 5.58
CA ARG A 27 -2.55 -4.78 7.01
C ARG A 27 -3.59 -5.62 7.71
N ALA A 28 -4.87 -5.38 7.45
CA ALA A 28 -5.97 -6.10 8.09
C ALA A 28 -5.94 -7.58 7.70
N VAL A 29 -5.84 -7.88 6.40
CA VAL A 29 -5.83 -9.26 5.88
C VAL A 29 -4.60 -10.03 6.34
N LEU A 30 -3.42 -9.41 6.31
CA LEU A 30 -2.17 -10.07 6.66
C LEU A 30 -1.82 -9.97 8.15
N GLY A 31 -2.65 -9.32 8.98
CA GLY A 31 -2.38 -9.11 10.40
C GLY A 31 -1.12 -8.29 10.69
N LEU A 32 -0.77 -7.35 9.81
CA LEU A 32 0.47 -6.58 9.90
C LEU A 32 0.27 -5.23 10.62
N ASN A 33 1.21 -4.89 11.50
CA ASN A 33 1.36 -3.51 11.95
C ASN A 33 2.11 -2.65 10.90
N GLN A 34 2.07 -1.32 11.05
CA GLN A 34 2.68 -0.40 10.08
C GLN A 34 4.20 -0.60 9.94
N SER A 35 4.92 -0.85 11.03
CA SER A 35 6.37 -1.06 10.98
C SER A 35 6.74 -2.31 10.18
N ARG A 36 5.98 -3.40 10.33
CA ARG A 36 6.16 -4.63 9.54
C ARG A 36 5.79 -4.40 8.09
N LEU A 37 4.70 -3.69 7.81
CA LEU A 37 4.33 -3.33 6.44
C LEU A 37 5.44 -2.52 5.74
N ALA A 38 6.00 -1.51 6.42
CA ALA A 38 7.10 -0.72 5.89
C ALA A 38 8.33 -1.59 5.54
N ALA A 39 8.68 -2.53 6.43
CA ALA A 39 9.78 -3.46 6.22
C ALA A 39 9.54 -4.38 5.00
N VAL A 40 8.33 -4.93 4.85
CA VAL A 40 7.98 -5.79 3.69
C VAL A 40 8.07 -5.01 2.38
N LEU A 41 7.57 -3.77 2.36
CA LEU A 41 7.67 -2.91 1.17
C LEU A 41 9.10 -2.41 0.91
N GLY A 42 9.98 -2.46 1.92
CA GLY A 42 11.34 -1.96 1.85
C GLY A 42 11.39 -0.43 1.81
N ILE A 43 10.50 0.23 2.53
CA ILE A 43 10.46 1.69 2.72
C ILE A 43 10.58 2.04 4.19
N SER A 44 10.98 3.28 4.50
CA SER A 44 11.04 3.74 5.88
C SER A 44 9.63 3.95 6.47
N ALA A 45 9.50 3.84 7.79
CA ALA A 45 8.22 4.12 8.46
C ALA A 45 7.69 5.55 8.20
N PRO A 46 8.52 6.62 8.17
CA PRO A 46 8.05 7.95 7.77
C PRO A 46 7.52 7.99 6.34
N MET A 47 8.20 7.32 5.40
CA MET A 47 7.72 7.24 4.01
C MET A 47 6.36 6.55 3.93
N LEU A 48 6.18 5.44 4.66
CA LEU A 48 4.90 4.74 4.74
C LEU A 48 3.80 5.68 5.28
N SER A 49 4.05 6.34 6.40
CA SER A 49 3.10 7.27 7.03
C SER A 49 2.68 8.41 6.09
N GLN A 50 3.65 9.01 5.38
CA GLN A 50 3.37 10.07 4.41
C GLN A 50 2.49 9.61 3.24
N VAL A 51 2.71 8.38 2.76
CA VAL A 51 1.94 7.82 1.66
C VAL A 51 0.52 7.44 2.11
N MET A 52 0.39 6.81 3.28
CA MET A 52 -0.91 6.43 3.85
C MET A 52 -1.77 7.66 4.18
N SER A 53 -1.16 8.75 4.64
CA SER A 53 -1.85 10.02 4.93
C SER A 53 -2.03 10.93 3.70
N ALA A 54 -1.66 10.45 2.50
CA ALA A 54 -1.67 11.22 1.26
C ALA A 54 -0.91 12.56 1.31
N GLN A 55 0.07 12.68 2.22
CA GLN A 55 1.07 13.76 2.17
C GLN A 55 2.07 13.54 1.04
N ARG A 56 2.19 12.29 0.56
CA ARG A 56 3.04 11.92 -0.57
C ARG A 56 2.27 11.08 -1.59
N ILE A 57 2.28 11.54 -2.84
CA ILE A 57 1.54 10.90 -3.94
C ILE A 57 2.19 9.57 -4.35
N LYS A 58 3.52 9.56 -4.55
CA LYS A 58 4.23 8.44 -5.22
C LYS A 58 5.23 7.75 -4.30
N ILE A 59 5.30 6.43 -4.45
CA ILE A 59 6.44 5.61 -3.99
C ILE A 59 7.53 5.69 -5.06
N GLY A 60 8.63 6.41 -4.77
CA GLY A 60 9.69 6.66 -5.75
C GLY A 60 10.56 5.45 -6.08
N ASN A 61 10.61 4.44 -5.20
CA ASN A 61 11.39 3.23 -5.44
C ASN A 61 10.55 2.22 -6.25
N PRO A 62 10.92 1.89 -7.50
CA PRO A 62 10.16 0.97 -8.34
C PRO A 62 10.10 -0.45 -7.76
N ASN A 63 11.12 -0.88 -7.01
CA ASN A 63 11.09 -2.18 -6.36
C ASN A 63 10.04 -2.24 -5.23
N ALA A 64 9.84 -1.12 -4.51
CA ALA A 64 8.80 -1.03 -3.49
C ALA A 64 7.40 -1.05 -4.11
N VAL A 65 7.22 -0.42 -5.29
CA VAL A 65 5.98 -0.51 -6.06
C VAL A 65 5.71 -1.95 -6.50
N ARG A 66 6.71 -2.66 -7.01
CA ARG A 66 6.56 -4.07 -7.39
C ARG A 66 6.17 -4.95 -6.20
N ARG A 67 6.78 -4.75 -5.02
CA ARG A 67 6.40 -5.46 -3.79
C ARG A 67 4.97 -5.15 -3.37
N LEU A 68 4.53 -3.90 -3.51
CA LEU A 68 3.14 -3.53 -3.24
C LEU A 68 2.17 -4.25 -4.17
N GLN A 69 2.46 -4.31 -5.48
CA GLN A 69 1.63 -5.02 -6.46
C GLN A 69 1.50 -6.51 -6.09
N THR A 70 2.62 -7.18 -5.84
CA THR A 70 2.61 -8.58 -5.39
C THR A 70 1.83 -8.75 -4.08
N MET A 71 1.98 -7.83 -3.12
CA MET A 71 1.23 -7.90 -1.87
C MET A 71 -0.29 -7.80 -2.10
N VAL A 72 -0.74 -6.90 -2.98
CA VAL A 72 -2.17 -6.76 -3.30
C VAL A 72 -2.71 -8.02 -3.97
N GLU A 73 -1.97 -8.61 -4.90
CA GLU A 73 -2.33 -9.88 -5.54
C GLU A 73 -2.45 -11.04 -4.54
N CYS A 74 -1.49 -11.13 -3.60
CA CYS A 74 -1.52 -12.13 -2.53
C CYS A 74 -2.72 -11.89 -1.60
N VAL A 75 -2.99 -10.65 -1.20
CA VAL A 75 -4.11 -10.29 -0.33
C VAL A 75 -5.45 -10.67 -0.97
N ALA A 76 -5.62 -10.36 -2.26
CA ALA A 76 -6.82 -10.76 -3.00
C ALA A 76 -6.98 -12.30 -3.05
N SER A 77 -5.87 -13.02 -3.24
CA SER A 77 -5.87 -14.50 -3.22
C SER A 77 -6.22 -15.07 -1.84
N VAL A 78 -5.74 -14.45 -0.75
CA VAL A 78 -6.07 -14.85 0.63
C VAL A 78 -7.54 -14.60 0.93
N GLU A 79 -8.07 -13.42 0.62
CA GLU A 79 -9.48 -13.08 0.84
C GLU A 79 -10.42 -14.00 0.04
N GLY A 80 -10.03 -14.37 -1.18
CA GLY A 80 -10.78 -15.30 -2.02
C GLY A 80 -10.62 -16.78 -1.66
N GLY A 81 -9.78 -17.13 -0.67
CA GLY A 81 -9.47 -18.53 -0.34
C GLY A 81 -8.77 -19.30 -1.47
N ALA A 82 -8.14 -18.59 -2.40
CA ALA A 82 -7.49 -19.14 -3.59
C ALA A 82 -5.96 -19.22 -3.46
N LEU A 83 -5.40 -18.74 -2.34
CA LEU A 83 -3.97 -18.83 -2.10
C LEU A 83 -3.55 -20.29 -1.86
N THR A 84 -2.77 -20.84 -2.79
CA THR A 84 -2.03 -22.09 -2.65
C THR A 84 -0.60 -21.82 -2.18
N ILE A 85 -0.09 -22.67 -1.29
CA ILE A 85 1.32 -22.73 -0.92
C ILE A 85 1.81 -24.10 -1.39
N GLU A 86 2.66 -24.11 -2.41
CA GLU A 86 3.39 -25.30 -2.87
C GLU A 86 4.69 -25.48 -2.08
#